data_AF-U5W505-F1
#
_entry.id   AF-U5W505-F1
#
_cell.length_a   1.000
_cell.length_b   1.000
_cell.length_c   1.000
_cell.angle_alpha   90.00
_cell.angle_beta   90.00
_cell.angle_gamma   90.00
#
_symmetry.space_group_name_H-M   'P 1'
#
loop_
_entity.id
_entity.type
_entity.pdbx_description
1 polymer ?
#
loop_
_entity_poly.entity_id
_entity_poly.type
_entity_poly.pdbx_seq_one_letter_code
_entity_poly.pdbx_strand_id
1 'polypeptide(L)'
;MIRILRGAVVLTALLVVGGCGGETAAPEPAASAVADNQAAVCARWKEAQLPFLAGTAPEAKAYTRAMADSYQGKETAGALEIQKAFWTGWADAIRPLVAEATGPELKKALTAQVGELEQRAATGQVDFAQQPVTGSAQELCLKP
;
A
#
# COMPACT_ATOMS: atom_id res chain seq x y z
N MET A 1 22.92 -40.41 23.83
CA MET A 1 21.86 -41.37 23.44
C MET A 1 21.16 -41.85 24.70
N ILE A 2 19.93 -41.41 24.96
CA ILE A 2 19.06 -41.95 26.03
C ILE A 2 17.66 -42.08 25.43
N ARG A 3 17.23 -43.32 25.22
CA ARG A 3 15.83 -43.74 25.02
C ARG A 3 15.31 -44.30 26.35
N ILE A 4 13.97 -44.43 26.50
CA ILE A 4 13.14 -45.10 27.55
C ILE A 4 12.21 -44.03 28.19
N LEU A 5 10.87 -44.12 28.28
CA LEU A 5 9.90 -45.22 28.19
C LEU A 5 8.47 -44.69 27.89
N ARG A 6 7.62 -45.61 27.43
CA ARG A 6 6.16 -45.50 27.22
C ARG A 6 5.38 -45.49 28.56
N GLY A 7 4.15 -44.96 28.51
CA GLY A 7 3.05 -45.28 29.45
C GLY A 7 2.65 -44.07 30.29
N ALA A 8 1.39 -43.82 30.66
CA ALA A 8 0.13 -44.48 30.40
C ALA A 8 -0.98 -43.44 30.70
N VAL A 9 -2.13 -43.60 30.06
CA VAL A 9 -3.37 -42.85 30.33
C VAL A 9 -3.82 -43.09 31.77
N VAL A 10 -4.18 -42.02 32.49
CA VAL A 10 -5.14 -42.10 33.60
C VAL A 10 -6.14 -40.96 33.46
N LEU A 11 -7.35 -41.34 33.04
CA LEU A 11 -8.59 -40.62 33.30
C LEU A 11 -8.68 -40.35 34.81
N THR A 12 -8.94 -39.10 35.18
CA THR A 12 -9.74 -38.83 36.38
C THR A 12 -10.91 -37.96 35.96
N ALA A 13 -12.07 -38.59 35.95
CA ALA A 13 -13.36 -37.97 35.75
C ALA A 13 -13.96 -37.59 37.12
N LEU A 14 -14.98 -36.71 37.06
CA LEU A 14 -16.07 -36.52 38.04
C LEU A 14 -15.74 -35.55 39.21
N LEU A 15 -16.59 -34.62 39.67
CA LEU A 15 -17.99 -34.26 39.40
C LEU A 15 -18.37 -33.02 40.25
N VAL A 16 -19.35 -32.23 39.74
CA VAL A 16 -20.43 -31.50 40.49
C VAL A 16 -20.01 -30.18 41.17
N VAL A 17 -20.62 -29.02 40.88
CA VAL A 17 -21.97 -28.60 41.33
C VAL A 17 -22.67 -27.74 40.26
N GLY A 18 -23.99 -27.89 40.19
CA GLY A 18 -24.87 -27.39 39.15
C GLY A 18 -25.01 -25.87 39.00
N GLY A 19 -25.38 -25.49 37.79
CA GLY A 19 -25.87 -24.18 37.38
C GLY A 19 -26.55 -24.34 36.03
N CYS A 20 -27.87 -24.34 36.01
CA CYS A 20 -28.68 -24.34 34.80
C CYS A 20 -28.45 -23.04 34.01
N GLY A 21 -28.30 -23.15 32.69
CA GLY A 21 -28.57 -22.05 31.76
C GLY A 21 -27.42 -21.06 31.59
N GLY A 22 -26.38 -21.48 30.89
CA GLY A 22 -25.38 -20.57 30.34
C GLY A 22 -24.67 -21.30 29.22
N GLU A 23 -25.19 -21.19 28.01
CA GLU A 23 -24.57 -21.74 26.81
C GLU A 23 -23.22 -21.01 26.64
N THR A 24 -22.16 -21.61 27.18
CA THR A 24 -20.78 -21.19 26.98
C THR A 24 -20.49 -21.35 25.49
N ALA A 25 -20.65 -20.27 24.74
CA ALA A 25 -20.07 -20.13 23.42
C ALA A 25 -18.57 -20.47 23.56
N ALA A 26 -18.15 -21.55 22.90
CA ALA A 26 -16.75 -21.86 22.73
C ALA A 26 -16.07 -20.60 22.16
N PRO A 27 -14.93 -20.14 22.71
CA PRO A 27 -14.23 -19.01 22.13
C PRO A 27 -13.89 -19.37 20.69
N GLU A 28 -14.52 -18.64 19.76
CA GLU A 28 -14.19 -18.67 18.34
C GLU A 28 -12.66 -18.55 18.22
N PRO A 29 -11.98 -19.37 17.40
CA PRO A 29 -10.56 -19.22 17.21
C PRO A 29 -10.33 -17.82 16.66
N ALA A 30 -9.71 -16.95 17.47
CA ALA A 30 -9.36 -15.60 17.09
C ALA A 30 -8.73 -15.65 15.70
N ALA A 31 -9.40 -15.03 14.72
CA ALA A 31 -8.88 -14.87 13.38
C ALA A 31 -7.43 -14.44 13.53
N SER A 32 -6.50 -15.28 13.05
CA SER A 32 -5.06 -15.02 13.17
C SER A 32 -4.83 -13.60 12.69
N ALA A 33 -4.52 -12.70 13.62
CA ALA A 33 -4.22 -11.32 13.32
C ALA A 33 -2.95 -11.36 12.47
N VAL A 34 -3.13 -11.32 11.16
CA VAL A 34 -2.02 -11.16 10.22
C VAL A 34 -1.29 -9.90 10.69
N ALA A 35 -0.03 -10.06 11.10
CA ALA A 35 0.76 -8.94 11.57
C ALA A 35 0.72 -7.83 10.51
N ASP A 36 0.32 -6.63 10.93
CA ASP A 36 0.26 -5.48 10.05
C ASP A 36 1.67 -5.16 9.56
N ASN A 37 1.85 -5.16 8.23
CA ASN A 37 3.13 -4.88 7.59
C ASN A 37 3.29 -3.42 7.18
N GLN A 38 2.46 -2.52 7.73
CA GLN A 38 2.40 -1.12 7.36
C GLN A 38 3.77 -0.43 7.33
N ALA A 39 4.62 -0.61 8.34
CA ALA A 39 5.93 0.05 8.38
C ALA A 39 6.83 -0.35 7.19
N ALA A 40 6.86 -1.64 6.84
CA ALA A 40 7.67 -2.16 5.73
C ALA A 40 7.13 -1.68 4.38
N VAL A 41 5.81 -1.71 4.19
CA VAL A 41 5.18 -1.23 2.95
C VAL A 41 5.32 0.29 2.81
N CYS A 42 5.21 1.05 3.90
CA CYS A 42 5.43 2.50 3.87
C CYS A 42 6.88 2.89 3.56
N ALA A 43 7.87 2.10 4.00
CA ALA A 43 9.26 2.32 3.60
C ALA A 43 9.44 2.13 2.08
N ARG A 44 8.93 1.02 1.53
CA ARG A 44 8.98 0.74 0.10
C ARG A 44 8.18 1.72 -0.74
N TRP A 45 7.06 2.23 -0.21
CA TRP A 45 6.29 3.29 -0.83
C TRP A 45 7.10 4.58 -1.00
N LYS A 46 7.89 4.98 0.00
CA LYS A 46 8.79 6.14 -0.10
C LYS A 46 9.85 5.94 -1.18
N GLU A 47 10.40 4.73 -1.27
CA GLU A 47 11.39 4.38 -2.28
C GLU A 47 10.78 4.37 -3.69
N ALA A 48 9.57 3.81 -3.86
CA ALA A 48 8.90 3.69 -5.15
C ALA A 48 8.56 5.05 -5.80
N GLN A 49 8.22 6.06 -5.00
CA GLN A 49 7.91 7.40 -5.52
C GLN A 49 9.16 8.27 -5.76
N LEU A 50 10.29 7.95 -5.12
CA LEU A 50 11.49 8.79 -5.15
C LEU A 50 11.98 9.08 -6.58
N PRO A 51 12.01 8.13 -7.53
CA PRO A 51 12.44 8.41 -8.89
C PRO A 51 11.58 9.45 -9.64
N PHE A 52 10.30 9.54 -9.30
CA PHE A 52 9.36 10.49 -9.89
C PHE A 52 9.52 11.87 -9.27
N LEU A 53 9.63 11.93 -7.95
CA LEU A 53 9.82 13.17 -7.20
C LEU A 53 11.19 13.81 -7.47
N ALA A 54 12.24 12.99 -7.61
CA ALA A 54 13.60 13.45 -7.88
C ALA A 54 13.88 13.67 -9.38
N GLY A 55 12.92 13.38 -10.26
CA GLY A 55 13.12 13.50 -11.71
C GLY A 55 14.20 12.56 -12.26
N THR A 56 14.39 11.38 -11.64
CA THR A 56 15.40 10.41 -12.07
C THR A 56 14.84 9.27 -12.92
N ALA A 57 13.53 8.98 -12.80
CA ALA A 57 12.81 8.10 -13.72
C ALA A 57 12.81 8.66 -15.15
N PRO A 58 12.90 7.84 -16.21
CA PRO A 58 12.92 8.31 -17.60
C PRO A 58 11.73 9.21 -17.96
N GLU A 59 10.52 8.80 -17.57
CA GLU A 59 9.27 9.54 -17.75
C GLU A 59 9.23 10.82 -16.93
N ALA A 60 9.80 10.82 -15.72
CA ALA A 60 9.93 12.03 -14.90
C ALA A 60 10.90 13.03 -15.51
N LYS A 61 12.04 12.57 -16.07
CA LYS A 61 12.97 13.43 -16.82
C LYS A 61 12.30 14.07 -18.03
N ALA A 62 11.55 13.28 -18.80
CA ALA A 62 10.82 13.77 -19.96
C ALA A 62 9.77 14.82 -19.55
N TYR A 63 9.03 14.55 -18.46
CA TYR A 63 8.05 15.47 -17.92
C TYR A 63 8.67 16.78 -17.42
N THR A 64 9.73 16.72 -16.60
CA THR A 64 10.44 17.91 -16.12
C THR A 64 11.00 18.75 -17.27
N ARG A 65 11.50 18.10 -18.33
CA ARG A 65 11.97 18.80 -19.53
C ARG A 65 10.83 19.48 -20.28
N ALA A 66 9.73 18.77 -20.53
CA ALA A 66 8.53 19.31 -21.16
C ALA A 66 7.99 20.54 -20.40
N MET A 67 7.98 20.46 -19.07
CA MET A 67 7.63 21.57 -18.19
C MET A 67 8.55 22.77 -18.35
N ALA A 68 9.87 22.54 -18.33
CA ALA A 68 10.86 23.61 -18.50
C ALA A 68 10.73 24.29 -19.87
N ASP A 69 10.50 23.52 -20.94
CA ASP A 69 10.29 24.05 -22.29
C ASP A 69 8.97 24.84 -22.37
N SER A 70 7.90 24.36 -21.74
CA SER A 70 6.62 25.09 -21.66
C SER A 70 6.73 26.43 -20.93
N TYR A 71 7.45 26.49 -19.80
CA TYR A 71 7.72 27.76 -19.10
C TYR A 71 8.55 28.75 -19.94
N GLN A 72 9.35 28.26 -20.87
CA GLN A 72 10.10 29.09 -21.82
C GLN A 72 9.26 29.47 -23.05
N GLY A 73 7.96 29.12 -23.07
CA GLY A 73 7.06 29.40 -24.19
C GLY A 73 7.34 28.54 -25.43
N LYS A 74 8.10 27.44 -25.28
CA LYS A 74 8.35 26.51 -26.39
C LYS A 74 7.23 25.51 -26.51
N GLU A 75 6.91 25.15 -27.76
CA GLU A 75 6.04 24.04 -28.04
C GLU A 75 6.70 22.72 -27.62
N THR A 76 5.97 21.88 -26.89
CA THR A 76 6.41 20.53 -26.54
C THR A 76 5.57 19.53 -27.33
N ALA A 77 6.17 18.94 -28.37
CA ALA A 77 5.54 17.86 -29.11
C ALA A 77 5.27 16.66 -28.18
N GLY A 78 4.05 16.13 -28.20
CA GLY A 78 3.65 14.98 -27.39
C GLY A 78 3.55 15.28 -25.88
N ALA A 79 3.28 16.52 -25.49
CA ALA A 79 3.15 16.90 -24.07
C ALA A 79 2.15 16.04 -23.29
N LEU A 80 1.02 15.69 -23.93
CA LEU A 80 -0.02 14.84 -23.35
C LEU A 80 0.50 13.43 -23.07
N GLU A 81 1.22 12.84 -24.01
CA GLU A 81 1.78 11.50 -23.95
C GLU A 81 2.89 11.44 -22.90
N ILE A 82 3.73 12.47 -22.81
CA ILE A 82 4.76 12.62 -21.78
C ILE A 82 4.10 12.68 -20.39
N GLN A 83 3.06 13.49 -20.23
CA GLN A 83 2.34 13.60 -18.97
C GLN A 83 1.66 12.28 -18.58
N LYS A 84 0.98 11.62 -19.54
CA LYS A 84 0.36 10.32 -19.32
C LYS A 84 1.40 9.29 -18.89
N ALA A 85 2.55 9.22 -19.57
CA ALA A 85 3.63 8.31 -19.23
C ALA A 85 4.16 8.54 -17.81
N PHE A 86 4.31 9.81 -17.39
CA PHE A 86 4.72 10.15 -16.03
C PHE A 86 3.75 9.62 -14.97
N TRP A 87 2.45 9.90 -15.10
CA TRP A 87 1.46 9.46 -14.13
C TRP A 87 1.24 7.96 -14.12
N THR A 88 1.23 7.32 -15.30
CA THR A 88 1.13 5.86 -15.41
C THR A 88 2.35 5.18 -14.81
N GLY A 89 3.57 5.64 -15.10
CA GLY A 89 4.78 5.08 -14.51
C GLY A 89 4.77 5.15 -12.98
N TRP A 90 4.30 6.26 -12.42
CA TRP A 90 4.18 6.40 -10.96
C TRP A 90 3.12 5.46 -10.39
N ALA A 91 1.95 5.34 -11.02
CA ALA A 91 0.92 4.38 -10.62
C ALA A 91 1.44 2.94 -10.63
N ASP A 92 2.16 2.57 -11.70
CA ASP A 92 2.74 1.24 -11.88
C ASP A 92 3.79 0.91 -10.80
N ALA A 93 4.57 1.89 -10.36
CA ALA A 93 5.55 1.72 -9.28
C ALA A 93 4.88 1.45 -7.91
N ILE A 94 3.69 2.00 -7.66
CA ILE A 94 2.96 1.85 -6.39
C ILE A 94 2.07 0.60 -6.40
N ARG A 95 1.50 0.21 -7.55
CA ARG A 95 0.51 -0.88 -7.66
C ARG A 95 0.92 -2.19 -6.96
N PRO A 96 2.17 -2.67 -7.03
CA PRO A 96 2.58 -3.88 -6.32
C PRO A 96 2.40 -3.79 -4.80
N LEU A 97 2.59 -2.61 -4.22
CA LEU A 97 2.49 -2.37 -2.77
C LEU A 97 1.05 -2.52 -2.26
N VAL A 98 0.05 -2.30 -3.12
CA VAL A 98 -1.37 -2.55 -2.80
C VAL A 98 -1.61 -4.03 -2.53
N ALA A 99 -0.98 -4.91 -3.30
CA ALA A 99 -1.11 -6.36 -3.13
C ALA A 99 -0.34 -6.87 -1.90
N GLU A 100 0.75 -6.19 -1.54
CA GLU A 100 1.58 -6.53 -0.38
C GLU A 100 0.98 -6.07 0.95
N ALA A 101 0.24 -4.96 0.96
CA ALA A 101 -0.36 -4.41 2.19
C ALA A 101 -1.34 -5.40 2.85
N THR A 102 -1.06 -5.76 4.11
CA THR A 102 -1.93 -6.64 4.91
C THR A 102 -2.99 -5.86 5.68
N GLY A 103 -2.71 -4.61 6.06
CA GLY A 103 -3.65 -3.71 6.73
C GLY A 103 -4.72 -3.13 5.79
N PRO A 104 -6.02 -3.17 6.14
CA PRO A 104 -7.10 -2.70 5.28
C PRO A 104 -7.02 -1.18 4.99
N GLU A 105 -6.62 -0.37 5.97
CA GLU A 105 -6.49 1.08 5.80
C GLU A 105 -5.35 1.44 4.85
N LEU A 106 -4.18 0.80 5.00
CA LEU A 106 -3.06 1.02 4.10
C LEU A 106 -3.40 0.58 2.67
N LYS A 107 -4.03 -0.59 2.52
CA LYS A 107 -4.45 -1.09 1.21
C LYS A 107 -5.43 -0.14 0.53
N LYS A 108 -6.41 0.38 1.28
CA LYS A 108 -7.36 1.39 0.79
C LYS A 108 -6.65 2.67 0.36
N ALA A 109 -5.72 3.18 1.18
CA ALA A 109 -4.97 4.39 0.90
C ALA A 109 -4.08 4.27 -0.35
N LEU A 110 -3.34 3.16 -0.50
CA LEU A 110 -2.52 2.90 -1.68
C LEU A 110 -3.39 2.71 -2.94
N THR A 111 -4.54 2.03 -2.82
CA THR A 111 -5.49 1.87 -3.94
C THR A 111 -6.04 3.22 -4.40
N ALA A 112 -6.42 4.09 -3.46
CA ALA A 112 -6.89 5.43 -3.77
C ALA A 112 -5.81 6.26 -4.47
N GLN A 113 -4.56 6.18 -4.01
CA GLN A 113 -3.45 6.88 -4.66
C GLN A 113 -3.20 6.38 -6.10
N VAL A 114 -3.21 5.05 -6.32
CA VAL A 114 -3.08 4.48 -7.68
C VAL A 114 -4.21 4.99 -8.58
N GLY A 115 -5.45 4.99 -8.08
CA GLY A 115 -6.60 5.52 -8.82
C GLY A 115 -6.49 7.00 -9.16
N GLU A 116 -5.98 7.84 -8.24
CA GLU A 116 -5.74 9.27 -8.50
C GLU A 116 -4.69 9.47 -9.60
N LEU A 117 -3.58 8.73 -9.53
CA LEU A 117 -2.52 8.78 -10.55
C LEU A 117 -3.04 8.33 -11.92
N GLU A 118 -3.82 7.24 -11.97
CA GLU A 118 -4.44 6.76 -13.21
C GLU A 118 -5.46 7.76 -13.77
N GLN A 119 -6.23 8.43 -12.90
CA GLN A 119 -7.15 9.48 -13.31
C GLN A 119 -6.39 10.66 -13.92
N ARG A 120 -5.28 11.10 -13.32
CA ARG A 120 -4.40 12.13 -13.88
C ARG A 120 -3.82 11.72 -15.23
N ALA A 121 -3.47 10.44 -15.39
CA ALA A 121 -3.03 9.90 -16.68
C ALA A 121 -4.14 9.90 -17.74
N ALA A 122 -5.40 9.68 -17.33
CA ALA A 122 -6.55 9.57 -18.21
C ALA A 122 -7.15 10.91 -18.63
N THR A 123 -7.19 11.90 -17.74
CA THR A 123 -7.75 13.23 -18.07
C THR A 123 -6.91 13.97 -19.09
N GLY A 124 -5.60 13.67 -19.17
CA GLY A 124 -4.69 14.33 -20.10
C GLY A 124 -4.70 15.86 -19.95
N GLN A 125 -5.09 16.38 -18.78
CA GLN A 125 -5.05 17.81 -18.56
C GLN A 125 -3.60 18.21 -18.37
N VAL A 126 -3.02 18.88 -19.38
CA VAL A 126 -1.71 19.52 -19.31
C VAL A 126 -1.80 20.73 -18.39
N ASP A 127 -1.95 20.47 -17.10
CA ASP A 127 -1.77 21.46 -16.06
C ASP A 127 -0.41 21.23 -15.41
N PHE A 128 0.53 22.06 -15.83
CA PHE A 128 1.88 22.12 -15.30
C PHE A 128 1.92 22.86 -13.95
N ALA A 129 0.84 23.53 -13.53
CA ALA A 129 0.70 24.07 -12.18
C ALA A 129 0.23 22.97 -11.21
N GLN A 130 1.12 22.03 -10.90
CA GLN A 130 0.76 20.85 -10.11
C GLN A 130 0.36 21.20 -8.66
N GLN A 131 -0.84 20.77 -8.26
CA GLN A 131 -1.11 20.45 -6.86
C GLN A 131 -0.37 19.15 -6.50
N PRO A 132 0.25 19.08 -5.31
CA PRO A 132 0.94 17.88 -4.87
C PRO A 132 -0.06 16.71 -4.77
N VAL A 133 0.37 15.51 -5.18
CA VAL A 133 -0.36 14.25 -4.92
C VAL A 133 -0.32 14.00 -3.40
N THR A 134 -1.14 14.75 -2.67
CA THR A 134 -1.28 14.69 -1.22
C THR A 134 -2.34 13.66 -0.90
N GLY A 135 -1.97 12.39 -1.10
CA GLY A 135 -2.89 11.27 -0.94
C GLY A 135 -2.94 10.75 0.50
N SER A 136 -4.00 9.99 0.82
CA SER A 136 -4.17 9.30 2.12
C SER A 136 -3.00 8.36 2.46
N ALA A 137 -2.27 7.85 1.47
CA ALA A 137 -1.05 7.06 1.70
C ALA A 137 0.08 7.92 2.29
N GLN A 138 0.16 9.20 1.92
CA GLN A 138 1.10 10.15 2.49
C GLN A 138 0.78 10.42 3.96
N GLU A 139 -0.49 10.60 4.31
CA GLU A 139 -0.93 10.77 5.70
C GLU A 139 -0.60 9.55 6.56
N LEU A 140 -0.75 8.33 6.03
CA LEU A 140 -0.45 7.10 6.77
C LEU A 140 1.05 6.80 6.86
N CYS A 141 1.84 7.10 5.82
CA CYS A 141 3.25 6.72 5.74
C CYS A 141 4.24 7.81 6.16
N LEU A 142 3.80 9.06 6.30
CA LEU A 142 4.61 10.19 6.78
C LEU A 142 4.23 10.70 8.17
N LYS A 143 3.13 10.23 8.77
CA LYS A 143 2.79 10.59 10.15
C LYS A 143 3.84 10.00 11.11
N PRO A 144 4.40 10.82 12.02
CA PRO A 144 5.40 10.37 13.00
C PRO A 144 4.81 9.41 14.04
#